data_AF-A0A4P9W7C8-F1
#
_entry.id   AF-A0A4P9W7C8-F1
#
_cell.length_a   1.000
_cell.length_b   1.000
_cell.length_c   1.000
_cell.angle_alpha   90.00
_cell.angle_beta   90.00
_cell.angle_gamma   90.00
#
_symmetry.space_group_name_H-M   'P 1'
#
loop_
_entity.id
_entity.type
_entity.pdbx_description
1 polymer ?
#
loop_
_entity_poly.entity_id
_entity_poly.type
_entity_poly.pdbx_seq_one_letter_code
_entity_poly.pdbx_strand_id
1 'polypeptide(L)'
;MATQFLQKVYYRTFHRGSIPAEGDKKFRKHFNVIYVGVVIAYLAYTFVQVERDLPPSLYTYLDLSPSFTPQELRTQWKAMSLTYHPDKVQYATAEEKAWSEAIYIRLRQAYETLKDPTMKSVYDRFGDVVFQCTSCKTERDFLMAYLPGSISFYLGTGVMLVLFSVLGRIDFGSYWRFVGLISLAALEACVAIRASPLPWIFFPWRTPSQKIAILHQLFVVISIAFSQLGPILFPVDRRPLKQRLLELDGISGMLAKESVAMFRAAFEPFAHDPAAAGELQRKMEKLVQDLKVHEADPALGVAASQAQARLRRKP
;
A
#
# COMPACT_ATOMS: atom_id res chain seq x y z
N MET A 1 -19.12 11.92 -11.33
CA MET A 1 -20.51 11.89 -10.82
C MET A 1 -20.55 12.02 -9.29
N ALA A 2 -20.16 10.99 -8.51
CA ALA A 2 -20.27 11.03 -7.04
C ALA A 2 -19.38 12.09 -6.37
N THR A 3 -18.14 12.26 -6.82
CA THR A 3 -17.20 13.24 -6.24
C THR A 3 -17.58 14.69 -6.50
N GLN A 4 -18.17 14.96 -7.67
CA GLN A 4 -18.74 16.28 -8.00
C GLN A 4 -19.95 16.60 -7.12
N PHE A 5 -20.81 15.60 -6.85
CA PHE A 5 -21.93 15.76 -5.93
C PHE A 5 -21.44 16.04 -4.51
N LEU A 6 -20.49 15.26 -4.01
CA LEU A 6 -19.90 15.47 -2.67
C LEU A 6 -19.17 16.81 -2.56
N GLN A 7 -18.52 17.27 -3.63
CA GLN A 7 -17.91 18.60 -3.66
C GLN A 7 -18.96 19.72 -3.57
N LYS A 8 -20.08 19.60 -4.27
CA LYS A 8 -21.21 20.55 -4.15
C LYS A 8 -21.79 20.56 -2.73
N VAL A 9 -21.93 19.38 -2.10
CA VAL A 9 -22.39 19.27 -0.70
C VAL A 9 -21.38 19.91 0.25
N TYR A 10 -20.09 19.62 0.09
CA TYR A 10 -19.02 20.21 0.90
C TYR A 10 -19.01 21.75 0.85
N TYR A 11 -19.17 22.34 -0.34
CA TYR A 11 -19.26 23.80 -0.46
C TYR A 11 -20.55 24.37 0.14
N ARG A 12 -21.65 23.61 0.13
CA ARG A 12 -22.92 24.05 0.72
C ARG A 12 -22.92 24.01 2.24
N THR A 13 -22.23 23.05 2.86
CA THR A 13 -22.34 22.81 4.31
C THR A 13 -21.13 23.26 5.12
N PHE A 14 -19.91 23.08 4.60
CA PHE A 14 -18.67 23.28 5.36
C PHE A 14 -17.85 24.48 4.91
N HIS A 15 -17.94 24.89 3.65
CA HIS A 15 -17.13 26.00 3.16
C HIS A 15 -17.73 27.36 3.55
N ARG A 16 -17.03 28.11 4.39
CA ARG A 16 -17.35 29.50 4.72
C ARG A 16 -16.53 30.42 3.82
N GLY A 17 -17.13 30.91 2.73
CA GLY A 17 -16.48 31.82 1.77
C GLY A 17 -17.13 31.79 0.39
N SER A 18 -16.59 32.59 -0.54
CA SER A 18 -16.99 32.53 -1.95
C SER A 18 -16.52 31.23 -2.60
N ILE A 19 -17.41 30.57 -3.33
CA ILE A 19 -17.11 29.32 -4.03
C ILE A 19 -16.05 29.61 -5.09
N PRO A 20 -14.88 28.94 -5.06
CA PRO A 20 -13.85 29.14 -6.08
C PRO A 20 -14.37 28.70 -7.45
N ALA A 21 -14.04 29.46 -8.49
CA ALA A 21 -14.44 29.16 -9.86
C ALA A 21 -13.84 27.81 -10.35
N GLU A 22 -14.53 27.13 -11.27
CA GLU A 22 -14.18 25.76 -11.72
C GLU A 22 -12.78 25.65 -12.35
N GLY A 23 -12.20 26.75 -12.83
CA GLY A 23 -10.83 26.81 -13.37
C GLY A 23 -9.73 27.12 -12.34
N ASP A 24 -10.07 27.46 -11.10
CA ASP A 24 -9.09 27.85 -10.10
C ASP A 24 -8.36 26.63 -9.51
N LYS A 25 -7.07 26.80 -9.18
CA LYS A 25 -6.22 25.75 -8.59
C LYS A 25 -6.80 25.24 -7.26
N LYS A 26 -7.50 26.10 -6.51
CA LYS A 26 -8.17 25.73 -5.25
C LYS A 26 -9.33 24.76 -5.49
N PHE A 27 -10.19 25.01 -6.47
CA PHE A 27 -11.32 24.13 -6.80
C PHE A 27 -10.84 22.70 -7.13
N ARG A 28 -9.79 22.59 -7.94
CA ARG A 28 -9.18 21.29 -8.29
C ARG A 28 -8.56 20.59 -7.08
N LYS A 29 -7.95 21.34 -6.14
CA LYS A 29 -7.41 20.76 -4.90
C LYS A 29 -8.52 20.15 -4.03
N HIS A 30 -9.63 20.85 -3.86
CA HIS A 30 -10.77 20.33 -3.09
C HIS A 30 -11.38 19.07 -3.73
N PHE A 31 -11.53 19.07 -5.07
CA PHE A 31 -11.98 17.89 -5.80
C PHE A 31 -11.05 16.68 -5.56
N ASN A 32 -9.73 16.89 -5.67
CA ASN A 32 -8.75 15.82 -5.47
C ASN A 32 -8.81 15.24 -4.04
N VAL A 33 -8.93 16.09 -3.01
CA VAL A 33 -9.03 15.62 -1.61
C VAL A 33 -10.30 14.79 -1.39
N ILE A 34 -11.44 15.25 -1.91
CA ILE A 34 -12.72 14.53 -1.80
C ILE A 34 -12.65 13.21 -2.57
N TYR A 35 -12.06 13.22 -3.77
CA TYR A 35 -11.88 12.01 -4.57
C TYR A 35 -11.00 10.98 -3.86
N VAL A 36 -9.87 11.41 -3.28
CA VAL A 36 -9.00 10.55 -2.47
C VAL A 36 -9.78 9.93 -1.30
N GLY A 37 -10.57 10.74 -0.58
CA GLY A 37 -11.42 10.26 0.52
C GLY A 37 -12.44 9.20 0.09
N VAL A 38 -13.09 9.40 -1.07
CA VAL A 38 -14.05 8.44 -1.63
C VAL A 38 -13.38 7.13 -2.01
N VAL A 39 -12.21 7.19 -2.65
CA VAL A 39 -11.45 5.97 -2.99
C VAL A 39 -11.02 5.23 -1.72
N ILE A 40 -10.52 5.93 -0.70
CA ILE A 40 -10.15 5.30 0.59
C ILE A 40 -11.36 4.67 1.28
N ALA A 41 -12.52 5.33 1.28
CA ALA A 41 -13.75 4.77 1.84
C ALA A 41 -14.19 3.51 1.07
N TYR A 42 -14.10 3.52 -0.26
CA TYR A 42 -14.41 2.37 -1.09
C TYR A 42 -13.43 1.21 -0.88
N LEU A 43 -12.14 1.51 -0.71
CA LEU A 43 -11.12 0.53 -0.34
C LEU A 43 -11.43 -0.13 1.00
N ALA A 44 -11.79 0.65 2.01
CA ALA A 44 -12.18 0.14 3.31
C ALA A 44 -13.44 -0.73 3.24
N TYR A 45 -14.45 -0.30 2.46
CA TYR A 45 -15.65 -1.10 2.20
C TYR A 45 -15.30 -2.43 1.53
N THR A 46 -14.49 -2.40 0.47
CA THR A 46 -14.07 -3.60 -0.26
C THR A 46 -13.29 -4.55 0.65
N PHE A 47 -12.46 -4.01 1.55
CA PHE A 47 -11.73 -4.81 2.53
C PHE A 47 -12.66 -5.52 3.51
N VAL A 48 -13.65 -4.81 4.07
CA VAL A 48 -14.65 -5.39 4.97
C VAL A 48 -15.51 -6.44 4.23
N GLN A 49 -15.83 -6.18 2.97
CA GLN A 49 -16.56 -7.11 2.12
C GLN A 49 -15.75 -8.40 1.90
N VAL A 50 -14.48 -8.27 1.51
CA VAL A 50 -13.54 -9.39 1.37
C VAL A 50 -13.45 -10.24 2.63
N GLU A 51 -13.37 -9.61 3.81
CA GLU A 51 -13.31 -10.32 5.08
C GLU A 51 -14.59 -11.12 5.37
N ARG A 52 -15.76 -10.56 5.01
CA ARG A 52 -17.08 -11.17 5.23
C ARG A 52 -17.39 -12.28 4.23
N ASP A 53 -16.94 -12.12 2.99
CA ASP A 53 -17.20 -13.08 1.91
C ASP A 53 -16.27 -14.31 2.00
N LEU A 54 -15.23 -14.26 2.83
CA LEU A 54 -14.34 -15.39 3.06
C LEU A 54 -15.08 -16.55 3.74
N PRO A 55 -14.96 -17.79 3.24
CA PRO A 55 -15.63 -18.92 3.86
C PRO A 55 -15.21 -19.09 5.33
N PRO A 56 -16.14 -19.49 6.22
CA PRO A 56 -15.81 -19.78 7.61
C PRO A 56 -14.79 -20.92 7.68
N SER A 57 -13.89 -20.84 8.65
CA SER A 57 -12.88 -21.89 8.86
C SER A 57 -13.48 -23.12 9.54
N LEU A 58 -12.83 -24.29 9.44
CA LEU A 58 -13.20 -25.49 10.21
C LEU A 58 -13.27 -25.23 11.72
N TYR A 59 -12.41 -24.33 12.23
CA TYR A 59 -12.43 -23.89 13.62
C TYR A 59 -13.73 -23.14 13.95
N THR A 60 -14.17 -22.26 13.04
CA THR A 60 -15.42 -21.49 13.19
C THR A 60 -16.65 -22.40 13.20
N TYR A 61 -16.65 -23.48 12.40
CA TYR A 61 -17.76 -24.45 12.39
C TYR A 61 -17.92 -25.21 13.71
N LEU A 62 -16.81 -25.47 14.41
CA LEU A 62 -16.80 -26.17 15.71
C LEU A 62 -16.78 -25.20 16.90
N ASP A 63 -16.80 -23.89 16.65
CA ASP A 63 -16.62 -22.83 17.65
C ASP A 63 -15.36 -23.03 18.53
N LEU A 64 -14.23 -23.30 17.86
CA LEU A 64 -12.94 -23.56 18.49
C LEU A 64 -11.92 -22.45 18.19
N SER A 65 -11.04 -22.19 19.15
CA SER A 65 -9.82 -21.40 18.94
C SER A 65 -8.75 -22.26 18.23
N PRO A 66 -7.84 -21.69 17.41
CA PRO A 66 -6.71 -22.43 16.83
C PRO A 66 -5.83 -23.16 17.86
N SER A 67 -5.81 -22.65 19.11
CA SER A 67 -5.09 -23.20 20.26
C SER A 67 -5.96 -24.11 21.16
N PHE A 68 -6.90 -24.86 20.58
CA PHE A 68 -7.82 -25.75 21.31
C PHE A 68 -7.13 -26.98 21.91
N THR A 69 -7.73 -27.55 22.96
CA THR A 69 -7.31 -28.84 23.55
C THR A 69 -8.05 -30.04 22.92
N PRO A 70 -7.47 -31.24 22.84
CA PRO A 70 -8.14 -32.40 22.25
C PRO A 70 -9.43 -32.81 22.99
N GLN A 71 -9.56 -32.42 24.26
CA GLN A 71 -10.79 -32.61 25.03
C GLN A 71 -11.89 -31.64 24.57
N GLU A 72 -11.58 -30.36 24.41
CA GLU A 72 -12.50 -29.36 23.86
C GLU A 72 -13.03 -29.77 22.48
N LEU A 73 -12.15 -30.27 21.60
CA LEU A 73 -12.55 -30.75 20.28
C LEU A 73 -13.63 -31.84 20.37
N ARG A 74 -13.47 -32.81 21.27
CA ARG A 74 -14.45 -33.90 21.45
C ARG A 74 -15.75 -33.41 22.06
N THR A 75 -15.68 -32.48 23.01
CA THR A 75 -16.86 -31.90 23.67
C THR A 75 -17.68 -31.08 22.68
N GLN A 76 -17.04 -30.18 21.94
CA GLN A 76 -17.71 -29.34 20.94
C GLN A 76 -18.26 -30.16 19.78
N TRP A 77 -17.51 -31.16 19.30
CA TRP A 77 -18.00 -32.10 18.29
C TRP A 77 -19.30 -32.77 18.74
N LYS A 78 -19.36 -33.29 19.97
CA LYS A 78 -20.58 -33.93 20.51
C LYS A 78 -21.74 -32.95 20.59
N ALA A 79 -21.49 -31.74 21.11
CA ALA A 79 -22.52 -30.71 21.25
C ALA A 79 -23.09 -30.30 19.88
N MET A 80 -22.23 -29.96 18.92
CA MET A 80 -22.64 -29.55 17.58
C MET A 80 -23.28 -30.69 16.79
N SER A 81 -22.76 -31.92 16.90
CA SER A 81 -23.34 -33.10 16.24
C SER A 81 -24.76 -33.39 16.71
N LEU A 82 -25.04 -33.22 18.00
CA LEU A 82 -26.38 -33.38 18.56
C LEU A 82 -27.34 -32.28 18.09
N THR A 83 -26.85 -31.08 17.81
CA THR A 83 -27.67 -29.96 17.31
C THR A 83 -28.05 -30.15 15.85
N TYR A 84 -27.08 -30.49 15.01
CA TYR A 84 -27.26 -30.60 13.55
C TYR A 84 -27.50 -32.04 13.06
N HIS A 85 -27.87 -32.96 13.95
CA HIS A 85 -28.12 -34.34 13.55
C HIS A 85 -29.34 -34.43 12.61
N PRO A 86 -29.27 -35.21 11.50
CA PRO A 86 -30.38 -35.34 10.55
C PRO A 86 -31.67 -35.87 11.19
N ASP A 87 -31.56 -36.64 12.27
CA ASP A 87 -32.70 -37.15 13.05
C ASP A 87 -33.55 -36.03 13.69
N LYS A 88 -32.94 -34.91 14.11
CA LYS A 88 -33.67 -33.79 14.73
C LYS A 88 -34.46 -32.95 13.74
N VAL A 89 -34.05 -32.95 12.47
CA VAL A 89 -34.67 -32.14 11.41
C VAL A 89 -35.62 -32.98 10.53
N GLN A 90 -36.00 -34.18 10.96
CA GLN A 90 -36.93 -35.05 10.20
C GLN A 90 -38.27 -34.38 9.87
N TYR A 91 -38.75 -33.49 10.73
CA TYR A 91 -40.01 -32.77 10.55
C TYR A 91 -39.84 -31.33 10.03
N ALA A 92 -38.61 -30.91 9.75
CA ALA A 92 -38.30 -29.58 9.22
C ALA A 92 -38.63 -29.46 7.73
N THR A 93 -38.63 -28.24 7.22
CA THR A 93 -38.79 -27.96 5.78
C THR A 93 -37.66 -28.59 4.97
N ALA A 94 -37.88 -28.81 3.67
CA ALA A 94 -36.85 -29.39 2.79
C ALA A 94 -35.56 -28.55 2.74
N GLU A 95 -35.70 -27.21 2.82
CA GLU A 95 -34.58 -26.27 2.84
C GLU A 95 -33.76 -26.40 4.15
N GLU A 96 -34.43 -26.46 5.30
CA GLU A 96 -33.77 -26.64 6.59
C GLU A 96 -33.08 -28.00 6.71
N LYS A 97 -33.67 -29.05 6.14
CA LYS A 97 -33.04 -30.38 6.06
C LYS A 97 -31.74 -30.33 5.25
N ALA A 98 -31.80 -29.77 4.05
CA ALA A 98 -30.62 -29.66 3.19
C ALA A 98 -29.51 -28.82 3.83
N TRP A 99 -29.88 -27.72 4.49
CA TRP A 99 -28.93 -26.86 5.20
C TRP A 99 -28.28 -27.57 6.41
N SER A 100 -29.08 -28.25 7.23
CA SER A 100 -28.59 -29.02 8.38
C SER A 100 -27.67 -30.16 7.96
N GLU A 101 -28.02 -30.89 6.90
CA GLU A 101 -27.19 -31.95 6.33
C GLU A 101 -25.85 -31.40 5.81
N ALA A 102 -25.86 -30.29 5.08
CA ALA A 102 -24.65 -29.64 4.60
C ALA A 102 -23.73 -29.21 5.74
N ILE A 103 -24.28 -28.65 6.82
CA ILE A 103 -23.51 -28.28 8.01
C ILE A 103 -22.97 -29.52 8.72
N TYR A 104 -23.77 -30.57 8.87
CA TYR A 104 -23.36 -31.80 9.52
C TYR A 104 -22.19 -32.48 8.78
N ILE A 105 -22.23 -32.50 7.45
CA ILE A 105 -21.12 -33.00 6.61
C ILE A 105 -19.86 -32.15 6.86
N ARG A 106 -19.98 -30.82 6.88
CA ARG A 106 -18.84 -29.91 7.15
C ARG A 106 -18.29 -30.10 8.57
N LEU A 107 -19.16 -30.27 9.56
CA LEU A 107 -18.78 -30.50 10.94
C LEU A 107 -17.98 -31.80 11.08
N ARG A 108 -18.42 -32.86 10.40
CA ARG A 108 -17.73 -34.15 10.40
C ARG A 108 -16.35 -34.03 9.76
N GLN A 109 -16.27 -33.37 8.60
CA GLN A 109 -15.00 -33.06 7.93
C GLN A 109 -14.07 -32.26 8.85
N ALA A 110 -14.60 -31.26 9.57
CA ALA A 110 -13.85 -30.47 10.52
C ALA A 110 -13.26 -31.34 11.64
N TYR A 111 -14.08 -32.20 12.26
CA TYR A 111 -13.62 -33.08 13.33
C TYR A 111 -12.56 -34.08 12.85
N GLU A 112 -12.78 -34.73 11.70
CA GLU A 112 -11.83 -35.70 11.14
C GLU A 112 -10.48 -35.05 10.80
N THR A 113 -10.50 -33.84 10.24
CA THR A 113 -9.28 -33.09 9.86
C THR A 113 -8.54 -32.54 11.07
N LEU A 114 -9.25 -31.95 12.05
CA LEU A 114 -8.64 -31.32 13.22
C LEU A 114 -8.16 -32.32 14.28
N LYS A 115 -8.69 -33.55 14.25
CA LYS A 115 -8.29 -34.62 15.18
C LYS A 115 -6.84 -35.07 14.96
N ASP A 116 -6.39 -35.12 13.70
CA ASP A 116 -5.02 -35.50 13.35
C ASP A 116 -4.12 -34.25 13.28
N PRO A 117 -3.03 -34.16 14.08
CA PRO A 117 -2.15 -33.00 14.05
C PRO A 117 -1.49 -32.77 12.68
N THR A 118 -1.27 -33.83 11.89
CA THR A 118 -0.67 -33.70 10.55
C THR A 118 -1.67 -33.05 9.59
N MET A 119 -2.90 -33.56 9.54
CA MET A 119 -3.97 -33.01 8.70
C MET A 119 -4.36 -31.59 9.12
N LYS A 120 -4.36 -31.29 10.44
CA LYS A 120 -4.50 -29.93 10.95
C LYS A 120 -3.45 -28.98 10.36
N SER A 121 -2.17 -29.38 10.39
CA SER A 121 -1.08 -28.56 9.84
C SER A 121 -1.19 -28.34 8.33
N VAL A 122 -1.63 -29.36 7.59
CA VAL A 122 -1.86 -29.27 6.14
C VAL A 122 -3.04 -28.33 5.85
N TYR A 123 -4.14 -28.45 6.59
CA TYR A 123 -5.31 -27.56 6.46
C TYR A 123 -4.96 -26.10 6.80
N ASP A 124 -4.20 -25.86 7.87
CA ASP A 124 -3.79 -24.50 8.25
C ASP A 124 -2.98 -23.82 7.12
N ARG A 125 -2.14 -24.58 6.41
CA ARG A 125 -1.31 -24.08 5.30
C ARG A 125 -2.08 -23.93 3.98
N PHE A 126 -2.80 -24.97 3.57
CA PHE A 126 -3.37 -25.07 2.22
C PHE A 126 -4.90 -24.90 2.17
N GLY A 127 -5.56 -24.82 3.32
CA GLY A 127 -7.01 -24.66 3.43
C GLY A 127 -7.77 -25.85 2.83
N ASP A 128 -8.79 -25.57 2.04
CA ASP A 128 -9.72 -26.57 1.50
C ASP A 128 -9.10 -27.50 0.44
N VAL A 129 -7.86 -27.27 0.02
CA VAL A 129 -7.13 -28.19 -0.88
C VAL A 129 -7.02 -29.59 -0.29
N VAL A 130 -7.05 -29.72 1.04
CA VAL A 130 -7.10 -31.01 1.75
C VAL A 130 -8.27 -31.87 1.29
N PHE A 131 -9.42 -31.27 0.98
CA PHE A 131 -10.62 -32.00 0.55
C PHE A 131 -10.66 -32.27 -0.95
N GLN A 132 -9.89 -31.52 -1.74
CA GLN A 132 -9.84 -31.69 -3.19
C GLN A 132 -8.94 -32.86 -3.60
N CYS A 133 -7.91 -33.16 -2.81
CA CYS A 133 -6.98 -34.26 -3.11
C CYS A 133 -7.25 -35.49 -2.24
N THR A 134 -8.02 -36.45 -2.75
CA THR A 134 -8.30 -37.72 -2.07
C THR A 134 -7.13 -38.71 -2.07
N SER A 135 -6.17 -38.57 -2.99
CA SER A 135 -5.01 -39.47 -3.09
C SER A 135 -3.78 -38.99 -2.31
N CYS A 136 -3.82 -37.78 -1.74
CA CYS A 136 -2.70 -37.18 -1.03
C CYS A 136 -2.56 -37.78 0.38
N LYS A 137 -1.34 -38.20 0.74
CA LYS A 137 -1.05 -38.73 2.09
C LYS A 137 0.09 -37.97 2.76
N THR A 138 1.07 -37.53 1.99
CA THR A 138 2.24 -36.80 2.50
C THR A 138 2.06 -35.30 2.30
N GLU A 139 2.75 -34.48 3.10
CA GLU A 139 2.74 -33.02 2.94
C GLU A 139 3.19 -32.58 1.54
N ARG A 140 4.10 -33.34 0.92
CA ARG A 140 4.59 -33.07 -0.44
C ARG A 140 3.50 -33.26 -1.48
N ASP A 141 2.65 -34.27 -1.31
CA ASP A 141 1.52 -34.51 -2.22
C ASP A 141 0.52 -33.34 -2.14
N PHE A 142 0.23 -32.85 -0.93
CA PHE A 142 -0.63 -31.68 -0.73
C PHE A 142 -0.01 -30.40 -1.30
N LEU A 143 1.30 -30.20 -1.17
CA LEU A 143 2.01 -29.08 -1.79
C LEU A 143 1.89 -29.12 -3.31
N MET A 144 2.09 -30.29 -3.92
CA MET A 144 1.95 -30.48 -5.37
C MET A 144 0.51 -30.28 -5.85
N ALA A 145 -0.49 -30.62 -5.03
CA ALA A 145 -1.89 -30.32 -5.33
C ALA A 145 -2.22 -28.81 -5.23
N TYR A 146 -1.58 -28.10 -4.30
CA TYR A 146 -1.78 -26.65 -4.10
C TYR A 146 -1.10 -25.78 -5.17
N LEU A 147 0.09 -26.18 -5.61
CA LEU A 147 0.95 -25.42 -6.53
C LEU A 147 0.26 -24.94 -7.83
N PRO A 148 -0.49 -25.77 -8.57
CA PRO A 148 -1.16 -25.34 -9.80
C PRO A 148 -2.11 -24.16 -9.60
N GLY A 149 -2.86 -24.16 -8.49
CA GLY A 149 -3.79 -23.07 -8.16
C GLY A 149 -3.04 -21.77 -7.86
N SER A 150 -1.99 -21.86 -7.04
CA SER A 150 -1.11 -20.74 -6.71
C SER A 150 -0.44 -20.16 -7.96
N ILE A 151 0.21 -21.01 -8.77
CA ILE A 151 0.91 -20.60 -10.00
C ILE A 151 -0.06 -19.93 -10.99
N SER A 152 -1.27 -20.48 -11.15
CA SER A 152 -2.31 -19.91 -12.02
C SER A 152 -2.67 -18.49 -11.61
N PHE A 153 -2.83 -18.23 -10.31
CA PHE A 153 -3.10 -16.89 -9.79
C PHE A 153 -1.97 -15.89 -10.12
N TYR A 154 -0.71 -16.25 -9.83
CA TYR A 154 0.43 -15.36 -10.06
C TYR A 154 0.71 -15.13 -11.54
N LEU A 155 0.63 -16.18 -12.36
CA LEU A 155 0.84 -16.08 -13.79
C LEU A 155 -0.28 -15.27 -14.44
N GLY A 156 -1.54 -15.56 -14.10
CA GLY A 156 -2.70 -14.81 -14.59
C GLY A 156 -2.64 -13.33 -14.22
N THR A 157 -2.32 -13.03 -12.96
CA THR A 157 -2.18 -11.65 -12.48
C THR A 157 -0.98 -10.96 -13.13
N GLY A 158 0.15 -11.64 -13.27
CA GLY A 158 1.34 -11.13 -13.95
C GLY A 158 1.08 -10.80 -15.41
N VAL A 159 0.41 -11.69 -16.15
CA VAL A 159 0.01 -11.45 -17.55
C VAL A 159 -0.94 -10.26 -17.65
N MET A 160 -1.94 -10.17 -16.77
CA MET A 160 -2.85 -9.02 -16.75
C MET A 160 -2.12 -7.70 -16.47
N LEU A 161 -1.15 -7.70 -15.54
CA LEU A 161 -0.34 -6.51 -15.25
C LEU A 161 0.53 -6.09 -16.45
N VAL A 162 1.16 -7.05 -17.14
CA VAL A 162 1.93 -6.78 -18.36
C VAL A 162 1.01 -6.20 -19.45
N LEU A 163 -0.16 -6.80 -19.65
CA LEU A 163 -1.15 -6.33 -20.61
C LEU A 163 -1.56 -4.88 -20.32
N PHE A 164 -1.89 -4.55 -19.06
CA PHE A 164 -2.20 -3.18 -18.66
C PHE A 164 -1.03 -2.20 -18.84
N SER A 165 0.21 -2.67 -18.67
CA SER A 165 1.42 -1.87 -18.89
C SER A 165 1.66 -1.60 -20.39
N VAL A 166 1.38 -2.57 -21.27
CA VAL A 166 1.55 -2.40 -22.73
C VAL A 166 0.47 -1.51 -23.33
N LEU A 167 -0.78 -1.59 -22.83
CA LEU A 167 -1.87 -0.72 -23.28
C LEU A 167 -1.73 0.75 -22.85
N GLY A 168 -0.69 1.13 -22.08
CA GLY A 168 -0.39 2.52 -21.71
C GLY A 168 -1.46 3.21 -20.85
N ARG A 169 -2.43 2.45 -20.34
CA ARG A 169 -3.51 2.98 -19.49
C ARG A 169 -3.10 3.11 -18.03
N ILE A 170 -2.04 2.42 -17.60
CA ILE A 170 -1.69 2.29 -16.17
C ILE A 170 -0.17 2.39 -15.90
N ASP A 171 0.50 3.37 -16.50
CA ASP A 171 1.96 3.55 -16.38
C ASP A 171 2.40 3.88 -14.94
N PHE A 172 1.57 4.62 -14.20
CA PHE A 172 1.91 5.03 -12.85
C PHE A 172 1.92 3.82 -11.91
N GLY A 173 3.09 3.49 -11.36
CA GLY A 173 3.24 2.42 -10.37
C GLY A 173 3.44 1.01 -10.93
N SER A 174 3.71 0.84 -12.23
CA SER A 174 3.94 -0.49 -12.84
C SER A 174 5.02 -1.28 -12.08
N TYR A 175 6.16 -0.65 -11.78
CA TYR A 175 7.26 -1.25 -11.00
C TYR A 175 6.80 -1.81 -9.64
N TRP A 176 6.10 -0.99 -8.85
CA TRP A 176 5.68 -1.37 -7.50
C TRP A 176 4.67 -2.52 -7.50
N ARG A 177 3.86 -2.67 -8.56
CA ARG A 177 2.95 -3.82 -8.70
C ARG A 177 3.71 -5.13 -8.90
N PHE A 178 4.74 -5.14 -9.75
CA PHE A 178 5.58 -6.33 -9.94
C PHE A 178 6.35 -6.67 -8.66
N VAL A 179 6.93 -5.67 -7.99
CA VAL A 179 7.60 -5.89 -6.69
C VAL A 179 6.62 -6.43 -5.66
N GLY A 180 5.41 -5.87 -5.58
CA GLY A 180 4.34 -6.34 -4.70
C GLY A 180 3.96 -7.80 -5.01
N LEU A 181 3.75 -8.15 -6.28
CA LEU A 181 3.40 -9.51 -6.70
C LEU A 181 4.50 -10.51 -6.35
N ILE A 182 5.76 -10.17 -6.59
CA ILE A 182 6.91 -11.03 -6.25
C ILE A 182 7.05 -11.17 -4.73
N SER A 183 6.87 -10.09 -3.97
CA SER A 183 6.92 -10.15 -2.50
C SER A 183 5.79 -11.02 -1.91
N LEU A 184 4.61 -10.97 -2.53
CA LEU A 184 3.45 -11.77 -2.15
C LEU A 184 3.70 -13.26 -2.46
N ALA A 185 4.24 -13.57 -3.64
CA ALA A 185 4.63 -14.93 -4.01
C ALA A 185 5.71 -15.49 -3.08
N ALA A 186 6.71 -14.68 -2.72
CA ALA A 186 7.75 -15.08 -1.77
C ALA A 186 7.17 -15.37 -0.38
N LEU A 187 6.23 -14.53 0.09
CA LEU A 187 5.55 -14.72 1.37
C LEU A 187 4.70 -16.01 1.37
N GLU A 188 3.94 -16.26 0.31
CA GLU A 188 3.16 -17.50 0.16
C GLU A 188 4.06 -18.73 0.10
N ALA A 189 5.16 -18.68 -0.65
CA ALA A 189 6.14 -19.76 -0.69
C ALA A 189 6.75 -20.02 0.69
N CYS A 190 7.07 -18.97 1.46
CA CYS A 190 7.53 -19.10 2.83
C CYS A 190 6.52 -19.81 3.73
N VAL A 191 5.22 -19.46 3.65
CA VAL A 191 4.15 -20.10 4.44
C VAL A 191 3.87 -21.54 3.99
N ALA A 192 3.98 -21.82 2.69
CA ALA A 192 3.79 -23.16 2.14
C ALA A 192 4.91 -24.11 2.58
N ILE A 193 6.16 -23.64 2.55
CA ILE A 193 7.35 -24.44 2.88
C ILE A 193 7.56 -24.53 4.39
N ARG A 194 7.44 -23.40 5.09
CA ARG A 194 7.58 -23.31 6.54
C ARG A 194 6.23 -22.92 7.10
N ALA A 195 5.69 -23.74 8.00
CA ALA A 195 4.49 -23.42 8.78
C ALA A 195 4.74 -22.28 9.80
N SER A 196 5.39 -21.19 9.36
CA SER A 196 5.60 -20.00 10.17
C SER A 196 4.29 -19.23 10.24
N PRO A 197 3.77 -18.94 11.44
CA PRO A 197 2.66 -18.02 11.58
C PRO A 197 3.14 -16.65 11.10
N LEU A 198 2.50 -16.13 10.05
CA LEU A 198 2.58 -14.72 9.71
C LEU A 198 2.33 -13.90 10.99
N PRO A 199 3.25 -13.04 11.45
CA PRO A 199 3.08 -12.26 12.68
C PRO A 199 2.13 -11.09 12.42
N TRP A 200 0.87 -11.40 12.11
CA TRP A 200 -0.16 -10.41 11.85
C TRP A 200 -1.05 -10.31 13.07
N ILE A 201 -0.85 -9.24 13.84
CA ILE A 201 -1.66 -8.79 15.00
C ILE A 201 -3.13 -8.56 14.58
N PHE A 202 -3.40 -8.32 13.30
CA PHE A 202 -4.71 -7.87 12.82
C PHE A 202 -5.80 -8.96 12.73
N PHE A 203 -5.45 -10.26 12.61
CA PHE A 203 -6.45 -11.33 12.47
C PHE A 203 -6.03 -12.63 13.18
N PRO A 204 -6.13 -12.69 14.52
CA PRO A 204 -5.75 -13.87 15.29
C PRO A 204 -6.67 -15.07 15.06
N TRP A 205 -7.94 -14.86 14.70
CA TRP A 205 -8.94 -15.92 14.50
C TRP A 205 -8.92 -16.57 13.11
N ARG A 206 -8.07 -16.11 12.19
CA ARG A 206 -8.01 -16.63 10.81
C ARG A 206 -6.85 -17.60 10.62
N THR A 207 -7.05 -18.63 9.78
CA THR A 207 -6.00 -19.59 9.43
C THR A 207 -4.94 -18.95 8.51
N PRO A 208 -3.71 -19.47 8.45
CA PRO A 208 -2.68 -18.99 7.53
C PRO A 208 -3.15 -18.95 6.07
N SER A 209 -3.83 -20.01 5.60
CA SER A 209 -4.43 -20.07 4.25
C SER A 209 -5.42 -18.94 3.97
N GLN A 210 -6.30 -18.61 4.93
CA GLN A 210 -7.25 -17.51 4.81
C GLN A 210 -6.56 -16.14 4.77
N LYS A 211 -5.46 -15.97 5.51
CA LYS A 211 -4.66 -14.73 5.46
C LYS A 211 -4.05 -14.51 4.08
N ILE A 212 -3.58 -15.57 3.42
CA ILE A 212 -3.04 -15.49 2.05
C ILE A 212 -4.16 -15.08 1.07
N ALA A 213 -5.35 -15.67 1.19
CA ALA A 213 -6.49 -15.31 0.33
C ALA A 213 -6.88 -13.82 0.49
N ILE A 214 -6.91 -13.31 1.72
CA ILE A 214 -7.13 -11.87 1.98
C ILE A 214 -6.02 -11.03 1.34
N LEU A 215 -4.76 -11.48 1.43
CA LEU A 215 -3.62 -10.76 0.88
C LEU A 215 -3.64 -10.70 -0.65
N HIS A 216 -4.07 -11.77 -1.32
CA HIS A 216 -4.32 -11.79 -2.77
C HIS A 216 -5.37 -10.75 -3.17
N GLN A 217 -6.51 -10.72 -2.48
CA GLN A 217 -7.59 -9.77 -2.77
C GLN A 217 -7.18 -8.33 -2.47
N LEU A 218 -6.51 -8.10 -1.34
CA LEU A 218 -5.94 -6.79 -0.97
C LEU A 218 -4.94 -6.31 -2.01
N PHE A 219 -4.06 -7.18 -2.52
CA PHE A 219 -3.08 -6.82 -3.53
C PHE A 219 -3.75 -6.28 -4.81
N VAL A 220 -4.80 -6.94 -5.30
CA VAL A 220 -5.55 -6.49 -6.48
C VAL A 220 -6.20 -5.14 -6.22
N VAL A 221 -6.88 -5.00 -5.08
CA VAL A 221 -7.61 -3.79 -4.68
C VAL A 221 -6.66 -2.60 -4.50
N ILE A 222 -5.53 -2.79 -3.81
CA ILE A 222 -4.48 -1.78 -3.65
C ILE A 222 -3.86 -1.42 -4.99
N SER A 223 -3.61 -2.40 -5.87
CA SER A 223 -3.06 -2.14 -7.20
C SER A 223 -3.96 -1.27 -8.06
N ILE A 224 -5.28 -1.48 -7.98
CA ILE A 224 -6.28 -0.64 -8.66
C ILE A 224 -6.29 0.76 -8.04
N ALA A 225 -6.32 0.87 -6.71
CA ALA A 225 -6.32 2.17 -6.05
C ALA A 225 -5.07 3.00 -6.32
N PHE A 226 -3.89 2.37 -6.34
CA PHE A 226 -2.64 3.04 -6.68
C PHE A 226 -2.68 3.64 -8.09
N SER A 227 -3.39 2.97 -9.00
CA SER A 227 -3.62 3.46 -10.38
C SER A 227 -4.48 4.71 -10.44
N GLN A 228 -5.49 4.80 -9.56
CA GLN A 228 -6.43 5.93 -9.54
C GLN A 228 -5.88 7.12 -8.76
N LEU A 229 -5.23 6.85 -7.62
CA LEU A 229 -4.69 7.86 -6.71
C LEU A 229 -3.34 8.40 -7.17
N GLY A 230 -2.53 7.55 -7.81
CA GLY A 230 -1.17 7.85 -8.22
C GLY A 230 -1.02 9.12 -9.07
N PRO A 231 -1.73 9.25 -10.20
CA PRO A 231 -1.67 10.44 -11.05
C PRO A 231 -2.13 11.74 -10.35
N ILE A 232 -2.98 11.62 -9.33
CA ILE A 232 -3.56 12.75 -8.60
C ILE A 232 -2.59 13.26 -7.52
N LEU A 233 -1.93 12.34 -6.82
CA LEU A 233 -0.95 12.65 -5.78
C LEU A 233 0.40 13.05 -6.37
N PHE A 234 0.79 12.40 -7.46
CA PHE A 234 2.06 12.61 -8.15
C PHE A 234 1.77 12.80 -9.64
N PRO A 235 1.47 14.03 -10.08
CA PRO A 235 1.32 14.32 -11.50
C PRO A 235 2.67 14.08 -12.18
N VAL A 236 2.82 12.92 -12.81
CA VAL A 236 3.98 12.62 -13.64
C VAL A 236 3.77 13.36 -14.95
N ASP A 237 4.51 14.45 -15.14
CA ASP A 237 4.59 15.08 -16.45
C ASP A 237 4.93 14.02 -17.49
N ARG A 238 4.26 14.00 -18.64
CA ARG A 238 4.50 13.02 -19.72
C ARG A 238 5.43 13.56 -20.81
N ARG A 239 5.97 14.77 -20.62
CA ARG A 239 6.86 15.42 -21.59
C ARG A 239 8.16 14.61 -21.75
N PRO A 240 8.71 14.49 -22.98
CA PRO A 240 9.96 13.79 -23.22
C PRO A 240 11.08 14.40 -22.38
N LEU A 241 11.99 13.57 -21.87
CA LEU A 241 13.05 13.98 -20.96
C LEU A 241 13.87 15.16 -21.51
N LYS A 242 14.15 15.14 -22.82
CA LYS A 242 14.87 16.21 -23.51
C LYS A 242 14.19 17.58 -23.36
N GLN A 243 12.86 17.63 -23.49
CA GLN A 243 12.11 18.88 -23.36
C GLN A 243 12.12 19.38 -21.91
N ARG A 244 12.12 18.47 -20.93
CA ARG A 244 12.24 18.85 -19.51
C ARG A 244 13.62 19.39 -19.17
N LEU A 245 14.68 18.74 -19.69
CA LEU A 245 16.05 19.22 -19.50
C LEU A 245 16.22 20.61 -20.10
N LEU A 246 15.66 20.85 -21.30
CA LEU A 246 15.63 22.16 -21.94
C LEU A 246 14.85 23.21 -21.14
N GLU A 247 13.70 22.85 -20.58
CA GLU A 247 12.91 23.77 -19.74
C GLU A 247 13.64 24.08 -18.43
N LEU A 248 14.26 23.08 -17.81
CA LEU A 248 15.04 23.25 -16.57
C LEU A 248 16.28 24.12 -16.81
N ASP A 249 16.98 23.91 -17.93
CA ASP A 249 18.13 24.72 -18.36
C ASP A 249 17.71 26.16 -18.72
N GLY A 250 16.53 26.31 -19.32
CA GLY A 250 15.92 27.62 -19.55
C GLY A 250 15.62 28.36 -18.24
N ILE A 251 15.01 27.69 -17.27
CA ILE A 251 14.70 28.26 -15.96
C ILE A 251 15.97 28.57 -15.18
N SER A 252 16.95 27.67 -15.15
CA SER A 252 18.24 27.91 -14.49
C SER A 252 18.98 29.09 -15.11
N GLY A 253 18.95 29.21 -16.44
CA GLY A 253 19.51 30.33 -17.18
C GLY A 253 18.78 31.65 -16.90
N MET A 254 17.45 31.64 -16.78
CA MET A 254 16.69 32.83 -16.38
C MET A 254 17.02 33.25 -14.95
N LEU A 255 17.07 32.29 -14.01
CA LEU A 255 17.41 32.55 -12.62
C LEU A 255 18.82 33.13 -12.47
N ALA A 256 19.77 32.62 -13.27
CA ALA A 256 21.14 33.13 -13.31
C ALA A 256 21.22 34.55 -13.89
N LYS A 257 20.41 34.87 -14.91
CA LYS A 257 20.33 36.24 -15.44
C LYS A 257 19.70 37.20 -14.44
N GLU A 258 18.65 36.77 -13.76
CA GLU A 258 17.97 37.56 -12.73
C GLU A 258 18.90 37.82 -11.54
N SER A 259 19.67 36.82 -11.08
CA SER A 259 20.63 37.01 -10.00
C SER A 259 21.73 38.01 -10.37
N VAL A 260 22.24 37.97 -11.61
CA VAL A 260 23.21 38.96 -12.11
C VAL A 260 22.58 40.35 -12.21
N ALA A 261 21.32 40.44 -12.66
CA ALA A 261 20.60 41.72 -12.76
C ALA A 261 20.34 42.32 -11.36
N MET A 262 19.89 41.52 -10.39
CA MET A 262 19.72 41.94 -8.99
C MET A 262 21.05 42.37 -8.38
N PHE A 263 22.12 41.62 -8.64
CA PHE A 263 23.46 41.98 -8.20
C PHE A 263 23.86 43.35 -8.77
N ARG A 264 23.67 43.58 -10.07
CA ARG A 264 23.95 44.89 -10.71
C ARG A 264 23.10 46.02 -10.13
N ALA A 265 21.80 45.79 -9.92
CA ALA A 265 20.90 46.78 -9.34
C ALA A 265 21.33 47.17 -7.91
N ALA A 266 21.88 46.24 -7.13
CA ALA A 266 22.43 46.54 -5.81
C ALA A 266 23.64 47.49 -5.86
N PHE A 267 24.33 47.60 -7.00
CA PHE A 267 25.48 48.51 -7.19
C PHE A 267 25.15 49.80 -7.92
N GLU A 268 23.95 49.92 -8.48
CA GLU A 268 23.46 51.12 -9.14
C GLU A 268 23.57 52.42 -8.30
N PRO A 269 23.29 52.43 -6.98
CA PRO A 269 23.47 53.65 -6.16
C PRO A 269 24.92 54.08 -5.99
N PHE A 270 25.90 53.17 -6.14
CA PHE A 270 27.32 53.48 -6.06
C PHE A 270 27.91 53.97 -7.38
N ALA A 271 27.16 53.87 -8.49
CA ALA A 271 27.63 54.26 -9.82
C ALA A 271 27.81 55.79 -9.98
N HIS A 272 27.09 56.58 -9.18
CA HIS A 272 27.08 58.05 -9.28
C HIS A 272 28.15 58.72 -8.41
N ASP A 273 28.74 58.01 -7.44
CA ASP A 273 29.77 58.54 -6.53
C ASP A 273 31.12 57.82 -6.77
N PRO A 274 32.11 58.49 -7.40
CA PRO A 274 33.38 57.87 -7.75
C PRO A 274 34.22 57.48 -6.53
N ALA A 275 34.05 58.15 -5.39
CA ALA A 275 34.78 57.82 -4.16
C ALA A 275 34.24 56.52 -3.53
N ALA A 276 32.91 56.39 -3.46
CA ALA A 276 32.24 55.20 -2.94
C ALA A 276 32.45 53.97 -3.85
N ALA A 277 32.50 54.17 -5.18
CA ALA A 277 32.81 53.12 -6.15
C ALA A 277 34.23 52.55 -5.95
N GLY A 278 35.22 53.40 -5.70
CA GLY A 278 36.60 52.97 -5.45
C GLY A 278 36.78 52.19 -4.14
N GLU A 279 36.07 52.60 -3.07
CA GLU A 279 36.06 51.87 -1.80
C GLU A 279 35.39 50.50 -1.94
N LEU A 280 34.28 50.44 -2.66
CA LEU A 280 33.57 49.20 -2.96
C LEU A 280 34.46 48.22 -3.73
N GLN A 281 35.13 48.68 -4.79
CA GLN A 281 36.03 47.84 -5.58
C GLN A 281 37.11 47.20 -4.72
N ARG A 282 37.76 47.98 -3.84
CA ARG A 282 38.78 47.47 -2.91
C ARG A 282 38.21 46.42 -1.95
N LYS A 283 37.01 46.64 -1.41
CA LYS A 283 36.34 45.67 -0.53
C LYS A 283 35.96 44.39 -1.28
N MET A 284 35.53 44.48 -2.53
CA MET A 284 35.22 43.33 -3.37
C MET A 284 36.47 42.53 -3.75
N GLU A 285 37.57 43.19 -4.11
CA GLU A 285 38.86 42.54 -4.39
C GLU A 285 39.33 41.76 -3.16
N LYS A 286 39.23 42.36 -1.98
CA LYS A 286 39.55 41.69 -0.71
C LYS A 286 38.64 40.49 -0.46
N LEU A 287 37.33 40.63 -0.67
CA LEU A 287 36.37 39.53 -0.51
C LEU A 287 36.66 38.36 -1.46
N VAL A 288 36.99 38.64 -2.72
CA VAL A 288 37.36 37.61 -3.70
C VAL A 288 38.64 36.89 -3.30
N GLN A 289 39.63 37.62 -2.78
CA GLN A 289 40.85 37.03 -2.26
C GLN A 289 40.56 36.14 -1.05
N ASP A 290 39.76 36.62 -0.09
CA ASP A 290 39.36 35.85 1.10
C ASP A 290 38.60 34.57 0.70
N LEU A 291 37.69 34.64 -0.28
CA LEU A 291 36.96 33.47 -0.80
C LEU A 291 37.89 32.45 -1.46
N LYS A 292 38.85 32.90 -2.27
CA LYS A 292 39.84 32.00 -2.90
C LYS A 292 40.73 31.32 -1.86
N VAL A 293 41.13 32.04 -0.81
CA VAL A 293 41.90 31.47 0.31
C VAL A 293 41.08 30.43 1.06
N HIS A 294 39.79 30.68 1.29
CA HIS A 294 38.89 29.72 1.93
C HIS A 294 38.60 28.48 1.09
N GLU A 295 38.57 28.61 -0.23
CA GLU A 295 38.38 27.47 -1.14
C GLU A 295 39.64 26.60 -1.24
N ALA A 296 40.83 27.21 -1.15
CA ALA A 296 42.12 26.51 -1.16
C ALA A 296 42.42 25.78 0.16
N ASP A 297 41.94 26.30 1.31
CA ASP A 297 42.11 25.67 2.62
C ASP A 297 40.77 25.56 3.39
N PRO A 298 40.11 24.39 3.37
CA PRO A 298 38.82 24.19 4.03
C PRO A 298 38.91 24.25 5.57
N ALA A 299 40.09 24.07 6.17
CA ALA A 299 40.25 24.17 7.62
C ALA A 299 40.16 25.64 8.11
N LEU A 300 40.60 26.59 7.28
CA LEU A 300 40.52 28.03 7.52
C LEU A 300 39.07 28.54 7.49
N GLY A 301 38.21 27.97 6.65
CA GLY A 301 36.77 28.27 6.64
C GLY A 301 36.05 27.86 7.93
N VAL A 302 36.41 26.69 8.48
CA VAL A 302 35.89 26.21 9.77
C VAL A 302 36.37 27.11 10.91
N ALA A 303 37.66 27.49 10.94
CA ALA A 303 38.20 28.40 11.94
C ALA A 303 37.56 29.81 11.89
N ALA A 304 37.31 30.35 10.69
CA ALA A 304 36.67 31.65 10.50
C ALA A 304 35.19 31.65 10.95
N SER A 305 34.45 30.59 10.63
CA SER A 305 33.05 30.43 11.09
C SER A 305 32.96 30.33 12.62
N GLN A 306 33.90 29.63 13.26
CA GLN A 306 34.02 29.54 14.71
C GLN A 306 34.43 30.88 15.34
N ALA A 307 35.30 31.66 14.71
CA ALA A 307 35.66 33.01 15.16
C ALA A 307 34.48 33.99 15.06
N GLN A 308 33.71 33.96 13.96
CA GLN A 308 32.48 34.75 13.82
C GLN A 308 31.40 34.34 14.83
N ALA A 309 31.25 33.04 15.11
CA ALA A 309 30.34 32.55 16.14
C ALA A 309 30.75 33.01 17.55
N ARG A 310 32.05 33.17 17.82
CA ARG A 310 32.57 33.76 19.07
C ARG A 310 32.32 35.26 19.16
N LEU A 311 32.43 35.99 18.06
CA LEU A 311 32.12 37.43 18.00
C LEU A 311 30.62 37.71 18.19
N ARG A 312 29.73 36.87 17.63
CA ARG A 312 28.27 36.97 17.83
C ARG A 312 27.80 36.60 19.24
N ARG A 313 28.63 35.92 20.03
CA ARG A 313 28.33 35.52 21.42
C ARG A 313 28.89 36.50 22.47
N LYS A 314 29.60 37.56 22.06
CA LYS A 314 29.91 38.66 22.98
C LYS A 314 28.66 39.54 23.12
N PRO A 315 28.19 39.81 24.36
CA PRO A 315 26.99 40.60 24.61
C PRO A 315 27.13 42.05 24.15
#